data_AF-X1NMZ2-F1
#
_entry.id   AF-X1NMZ2-F1
#
_cell.length_a   1.000
_cell.length_b   1.000
_cell.length_c   1.000
_cell.angle_alpha   90.00
_cell.angle_beta   90.00
_cell.angle_gamma   90.00
#
_symmetry.space_group_name_H-M   'P 1'
#
loop_
_entity.id
_entity.type
_entity.pdbx_description
1 polymer ?
#
loop_
_entity_poly.entity_id
_entity_poly.type
_entity_poly.pdbx_seq_one_letter_code
_entity_poly.pdbx_strand_id
1 'polypeptide(L)' 'MMEVAIVKPIDIEEEMKSSYLDYAMSVIVSRALPDARDGLKPVQRR' A
#
# COMPACT_ATOMS: atom_id res chain seq x y z
N MET A 1 36.72 2.70 2.86
CA MET A 1 36.19 1.90 3.97
C MET A 1 34.75 1.61 3.61
N MET A 2 34.38 0.36 3.32
CA MET A 2 33.00 0.01 2.95
C MET A 2 32.16 -0.03 4.23
N GLU A 3 31.17 0.84 4.33
CA GLU A 3 30.14 0.72 5.36
C GLU A 3 29.32 -0.54 5.06
N VAL A 4 29.45 -1.55 5.93
CA VAL A 4 28.56 -2.70 5.89
C VAL A 4 27.19 -2.23 6.37
N ALA A 5 26.23 -2.13 5.45
CA ALA A 5 24.85 -1.82 5.81
C ALA A 5 24.32 -2.90 6.75
N ILE A 6 23.91 -2.50 7.95
CA ILE A 6 23.34 -3.42 8.94
C ILE A 6 21.92 -3.75 8.50
N VAL A 7 21.68 -5.03 8.16
CA VAL A 7 20.32 -5.53 7.89
C VAL A 7 19.57 -5.55 9.21
N LYS A 8 18.47 -4.80 9.30
CA LYS A 8 17.60 -4.81 10.48
C LYS A 8 16.68 -6.02 10.40
N PRO A 9 16.69 -6.93 11.40
CA PRO A 9 15.66 -7.96 11.48
C PRO A 9 14.31 -7.30 11.72
N ILE A 10 13.27 -7.85 11.09
CA ILE A 10 11.88 -7.43 11.21
C ILE A 10 11.05 -8.64 11.58
N ASP A 11 10.07 -8.44 12.46
CA ASP A 11 9.09 -9.48 12.77
C ASP A 11 8.16 -9.71 11.58
N ILE A 12 8.01 -10.98 11.18
CA ILE A 12 7.27 -11.31 9.96
C ILE A 12 5.76 -11.09 10.12
N GLU A 13 5.20 -11.25 11.31
CA GLU A 13 3.76 -11.03 11.55
C GLU A 13 3.44 -9.53 11.45
N GLU A 14 4.28 -8.70 12.07
CA GLU A 14 4.16 -7.24 12.01
C GLU A 14 4.28 -6.72 10.57
N GLU A 15 5.30 -7.18 9.83
CA GLU A 15 5.54 -6.77 8.44
C GLU A 15 4.39 -7.17 7.53
N MET A 16 3.94 -8.43 7.62
CA MET A 16 2.85 -8.92 6.78
C MET A 16 1.55 -8.17 7.06
N LYS A 17 1.26 -7.84 8.32
CA LYS A 17 0.09 -7.05 8.68
C LYS A 17 0.18 -5.64 8.11
N SER A 18 1.31 -4.96 8.24
CA SER A 18 1.50 -3.61 7.71
C SER A 18 1.38 -3.59 6.19
N SER A 19 2.17 -4.42 5.51
CA SER A 19 2.18 -4.54 4.05
C SER A 19 0.79 -4.89 3.49
N TYR A 20 0.06 -5.78 4.17
CA TYR A 20 -1.31 -6.13 3.77
C TYR A 20 -2.26 -4.94 3.91
N LEU A 21 -2.23 -4.22 5.03
CA LEU A 21 -3.08 -3.06 5.28
C LEU A 21 -2.80 -1.93 4.28
N ASP A 22 -1.54 -1.65 3.99
CA ASP A 22 -1.13 -0.61 3.04
C ASP A 22 -1.62 -0.93 1.62
N TYR A 23 -1.46 -2.18 1.20
CA TYR A 23 -1.96 -2.63 -0.10
C TYR A 23 -3.49 -2.60 -0.15
N ALA A 24 -4.16 -3.12 0.87
CA ALA A 24 -5.62 -3.15 0.94
C ALA A 24 -6.19 -1.73 0.87
N MET A 25 -5.64 -0.79 1.64
CA MET A 25 -6.05 0.61 1.63
C MET A 25 -5.85 1.25 0.25
N SER A 26 -4.68 1.05 -0.35
CA SER A 26 -4.35 1.55 -1.69
C SER A 26 -5.35 1.05 -2.75
N VAL A 27 -5.68 -0.24 -2.70
CA VAL A 27 -6.68 -0.85 -3.60
C VAL A 27 -8.06 -0.25 -3.38
N ILE A 28 -8.52 -0.19 -2.13
CA ILE A 28 -9.88 0.27 -1.80
C ILE A 28 -10.08 1.71 -2.27
N VAL A 29 -9.18 2.61 -1.88
CA VAL A 29 -9.34 4.06 -2.08
C VAL A 29 -8.99 4.47 -3.51
N SER A 30 -7.94 3.91 -4.08
CA SER A 30 -7.32 4.46 -5.31
C SER A 30 -7.51 3.59 -6.54
N ARG A 31 -8.29 2.51 -6.46
CA ARG A 31 -8.47 1.59 -7.59
C ARG A 31 -9.85 0.98 -7.69
N ALA A 32 -10.34 0.40 -6.60
CA ALA A 32 -11.49 -0.49 -6.62
C ALA A 32 -12.82 0.26 -6.53
N LEU A 33 -12.95 1.20 -5.60
CA LEU A 33 -14.20 1.92 -5.35
C LEU A 33 -14.30 3.21 -6.19
N PRO A 34 -15.51 3.54 -6.68
CA PRO A 34 -15.77 4.84 -7.30
C PRO A 34 -15.89 5.95 -6.25
N ASP A 35 -15.64 7.19 -6.67
CA ASP A 35 -15.87 8.38 -5.83
C ASP A 35 -17.38 8.64 -5.70
N ALA A 36 -17.84 8.99 -4.50
CA ALA A 36 -19.27 9.19 -4.23
C ALA A 36 -19.87 10.39 -4.98
N ARG A 37 -19.04 11.35 -5.40
CA ARG A 37 -19.49 12.58 -6.07
C ARG A 37 -19.83 12.38 -7.54
N ASP A 38 -19.05 11.52 -8.21
CA ASP A 38 -19.11 11.35 -9.68
C ASP A 38 -19.36 9.90 -10.11
N GLY A 39 -19.24 8.92 -9.21
CA GLY A 39 -19.41 7.51 -9.50
C GLY A 39 -18.27 6.89 -10.32
N LEU A 40 -17.17 7.60 -10.55
CA LEU A 40 -16.06 7.17 -11.41
C LEU A 40 -14.91 6.59 -10.60
N LYS A 41 -14.31 5.51 -11.13
CA LYS A 41 -13.04 4.97 -10.62
C LYS A 41 -11.85 5.80 -11.09
N PRO A 42 -10.69 5.76 -10.40
CA PRO A 42 -9.52 6.55 -10.76
C PRO A 42 -8.93 6.30 -12.17
N VAL A 43 -9.20 5.16 -12.80
CA VAL A 43 -8.79 4.90 -14.20
C VAL A 43 -9.70 5.57 -15.21
N GLN A 44 -10.98 5.77 -14.88
CA GLN A 44 -11.98 6.37 -15.77
C GLN A 44 -11.91 7.90 -15.78
N ARG A 45 -11.35 8.51 -14.73
CA ARG A 45 -11.10 9.96 -14.66
C ARG A 45 -9.81 10.40 -15.38
N ARG A 46 -8.92 9.46 -15.67
CA ARG A 46 -7.69 9.71 -16.45
C ARG A 46 -8.02 9.64 -17.93
#